data_AF-Q05CX3-F1
#
_entry.id   AF-Q05CX3-F1
#
_cell.length_a   1.000
_cell.length_b   1.000
_cell.length_c   1.000
_cell.angle_alpha   90.00
_cell.angle_beta   90.00
_cell.angle_gamma   90.00
#
_symmetry.space_group_name_H-M   'P 1'
#
loop_
_entity.id
_entity.type
_entity.pdbx_description
1 polymer ?
#
loop_
_entity_poly.entity_id
_entity_poly.type
_entity_poly.pdbx_seq_one_letter_code
_entity_poly.pdbx_strand_id
1 'polypeptide(L)' 'MNENLFASFITPTIIGFPIVVAIIIFPSILFPSSKRLINNRLHSFQH' A
#
# COMPACT_ATOMS: atom_id res chain seq x y z
N MET A 1 -7.08 -13.11 27.36
CA MET A 1 -6.73 -11.99 26.46
C MET A 1 -7.65 -12.06 25.25
N ASN A 2 -8.21 -10.95 24.78
CA ASN A 2 -9.15 -10.96 23.65
C ASN A 2 -8.37 -11.09 22.33
N GLU A 3 -8.58 -12.18 21.60
CA GLU A 3 -7.89 -12.49 20.35
C GLU A 3 -8.21 -11.49 19.23
N ASN A 4 -9.37 -10.84 19.29
CA ASN A 4 -9.80 -9.83 18.33
C ASN A 4 -8.88 -8.60 18.32
N LEU A 5 -8.19 -8.34 19.43
CA LEU A 5 -7.21 -7.24 19.53
C LEU A 5 -5.95 -7.52 18.70
N PHE A 6 -5.65 -8.79 18.42
CA PHE A 6 -4.45 -9.20 17.67
C PHE A 6 -4.74 -9.61 16.22
N ALA A 7 -6.01 -9.70 15.83
CA ALA A 7 -6.43 -10.08 14.49
C ALA A 7 -5.86 -9.16 13.40
N SER A 8 -5.57 -7.88 13.70
CA SER A 8 -4.97 -6.95 12.72
C SER A 8 -3.47 -7.18 12.46
N PHE A 9 -2.79 -7.97 13.29
CA PHE A 9 -1.35 -8.23 13.15
C PHE A 9 -1.04 -9.58 12.50
N ILE A 10 -2.06 -10.43 12.26
CA ILE A 10 -1.88 -11.68 11.53
C ILE A 10 -1.71 -11.40 10.03
N THR A 11 -0.99 -12.27 9.34
CA THR A 11 -0.82 -12.13 7.89
C THR A 11 -2.18 -12.29 7.19
N PRO A 12 -2.63 -11.29 6.41
CA PRO A 12 -3.94 -11.36 5.78
C PRO A 12 -3.95 -12.37 4.63
N THR A 13 -4.93 -13.26 4.66
CA THR A 13 -5.20 -14.24 3.60
C THR A 13 -6.67 -14.18 3.21
N ILE A 14 -6.99 -14.30 1.92
CA ILE A 14 -8.36 -14.48 1.42
C ILE A 14 -8.47 -15.89 0.87
N ILE A 15 -9.36 -16.71 1.41
CA ILE A 15 -9.62 -18.10 0.96
C ILE A 15 -8.30 -18.90 0.82
N GLY A 16 -7.42 -18.79 1.82
CA GLY A 16 -6.12 -19.48 1.84
C GLY A 16 -5.05 -18.88 0.91
N PHE A 17 -5.34 -17.83 0.14
CA PHE A 17 -4.35 -17.12 -0.68
C PHE A 17 -3.79 -15.90 0.07
N PRO A 18 -2.46 -15.74 0.18
CA PRO A 18 -1.86 -14.59 0.85
C PRO A 18 -2.02 -13.31 0.04
N ILE A 19 -2.71 -12.30 0.59
CA ILE A 19 -2.91 -11.00 -0.07
C ILE A 19 -1.90 -9.93 0.37
N VAL A 20 -0.99 -10.30 1.28
CA VAL A 20 0.08 -9.43 1.82
C VAL A 20 0.92 -8.79 0.71
N VAL A 21 1.17 -9.50 -0.39
CA VAL A 21 1.95 -9.00 -1.53
C VAL A 21 1.27 -7.80 -2.18
N ALA A 22 -0.05 -7.86 -2.40
CA ALA A 22 -0.82 -6.76 -2.97
C ALA A 22 -0.83 -5.53 -2.04
N ILE A 23 -0.95 -5.75 -0.72
CA ILE A 23 -0.92 -4.68 0.29
C ILE A 23 0.44 -3.97 0.30
N ILE A 24 1.54 -4.73 0.22
CA ILE A 24 2.91 -4.17 0.19
C ILE A 24 3.14 -3.34 -1.08
N ILE A 25 2.59 -3.75 -2.22
CA ILE A 25 2.77 -3.06 -3.51
C ILE A 25 1.86 -1.83 -3.64
N PHE A 26 0.68 -1.84 -3.01
CA PHE A 26 -0.30 -0.76 -3.06
C PHE A 26 0.27 0.67 -2.91
N PRO A 27 1.12 1.00 -1.92
CA PRO A 27 1.70 2.34 -1.80
C PRO A 27 2.51 2.79 -3.02
N SER A 28 3.11 1.86 -3.77
CA SER A 28 3.88 2.18 -4.99
C SER A 28 2.99 2.66 -6.13
N ILE A 29 1.71 2.26 -6.13
CA ILE A 29 0.73 2.64 -7.17
C ILE A 29 0.19 4.05 -6.91
N LEU A 30 0.08 4.45 -5.64
CA LEU A 30 -0.47 5.76 -5.26
C LEU A 30 0.43 6.94 -5.69
N PHE A 31 1.69 6.67 -5.96
CA PHE A 31 2.71 7.70 -6.14
C PHE A 31 3.51 7.50 -7.43
N PRO A 32 2.89 7.75 -8.61
CA PRO A 32 3.56 7.62 -9.89
C PRO A 32 4.60 8.71 -10.10
N SER A 33 5.79 8.35 -10.58
CA SER A 33 6.81 9.29 -11.03
C SER A 33 6.48 9.83 -12.43
N SER A 34 6.64 11.13 -12.65
CA SER A 34 6.42 11.79 -13.93
C SER A 34 7.76 12.12 -14.62
N LYS A 35 7.86 11.83 -15.92
CA LYS A 35 9.03 12.15 -16.77
C LYS A 35 8.89 13.46 -17.54
N ARG A 36 7.93 14.31 -17.17
CA ARG A 36 7.61 15.57 -17.86
C ARG A 36 8.41 16.73 -17.26
N LEU A 37 8.66 17.75 -18.07
CA LEU A 37 9.32 19.00 -17.63
C LEU A 37 8.50 19.75 -16.57
N ILE A 38 7.18 19.72 -16.69
CA ILE A 38 6.24 20.29 -15.72
C ILE A 38 5.40 19.13 -15.16
N ASN A 39 5.54 18.90 -13.85
CA ASN A 39 4.89 17.82 -13.13
C ASN A 39 3.49 18.21 -12.64
N ASN A 40 2.72 17.22 -12.18
CA ASN A 40 1.48 17.49 -11.46
C ASN A 40 1.78 17.95 -10.02
N ARG A 41 0.84 18.68 -9.39
CA ARG A 41 1.06 19.26 -8.05
C ARG A 41 1.30 18.23 -6.95
N LEU A 42 0.72 17.03 -7.09
CA LEU A 42 0.96 15.93 -6.16
C LEU A 42 2.41 15.49 -6.20
N HIS A 43 2.99 15.33 -7.40
CA HIS A 43 4.39 14.94 -7.56
C HIS A 43 5.37 16.04 -7.11
N SER A 44 5.01 17.31 -7.29
CA SER A 44 5.80 18.43 -6.76
C SER A 44 5.78 18.53 -5.24
N PHE A 45 4.75 18.01 -4.55
CA PHE A 45 4.68 17.97 -3.09
C PHE A 45 5.49 16.82 -2.48
N GLN A 46 5.82 15.80 -3.27
CA GLN A 46 6.57 14.63 -2.82
C GLN A 46 8.08 14.84 -2.77
N HIS A 47 8.60 15.86 -3.45
CA HIS A 47 10.01 16.22 -3.49
C HIS A 47 10.30 17.27 -2.41
#